data_AF-A0A149Q6G4-F1
#
_entry.id   AF-A0A149Q6G4-F1
#
_cell.length_a   1.000
_cell.length_b   1.000
_cell.length_c   1.000
_cell.angle_alpha   90.00
_cell.angle_beta   90.00
_cell.angle_gamma   90.00
#
_symmetry.space_group_name_H-M   'P 1'
#
loop_
_entity.id
_entity.type
_entity.pdbx_description
1 polymer ?
#
loop_
_entity_poly.entity_id
_entity_poly.type
_entity_poly.pdbx_seq_one_letter_code
_entity_poly.pdbx_strand_id
1 'polypeptide(L)'
;MLAALFCGTAHAQSIDLSHGGQITVTAAGGFDWDQNQKKVTAYDQAKAVRGDVTVTADKLIAYYRKKAAPDGTPAPAQGDAPAGAVTGTTASAKPGSDAVAPTGQPPAPASTPAPADAKPANGKTEGGDPDSSGANEIYRLEAVGHVHIYTQTDQGWGDKAVYDMDQAVLVMTGKALKLTTPQDILTARDSMEYYSQQRISIGRGNATVTTNDNRQIRADVLVGYSAPPDQSAQPADQKKDANQNSSDPLANGSGKLEKVNAFGHVWVRTQTETVTGDRGVYVPDTGIARIVGNVHITRGPNQIQGAAAIINMHTGLATMTERPGSRVSGLVVPNSGDSSDRK
;
A
#
# COMPACT_ATOMS: atom_id res chain seq x y z
N MET A 1 6.60 -49.57 -28.64
CA MET A 1 5.35 -48.79 -28.49
C MET A 1 5.65 -47.68 -27.50
N LEU A 2 6.00 -46.50 -28.02
CA LEU A 2 6.46 -45.34 -27.26
C LEU A 2 5.36 -44.27 -27.31
N ALA A 3 4.88 -43.80 -26.17
CA ALA A 3 4.11 -42.55 -26.08
C ALA A 3 4.29 -41.96 -24.68
N ALA A 4 5.34 -41.15 -24.54
CA ALA A 4 5.51 -40.21 -23.45
C ALA A 4 4.63 -38.98 -23.74
N LEU A 5 3.74 -38.61 -22.82
CA LEU A 5 3.07 -37.32 -22.85
C LEU A 5 4.06 -36.25 -22.35
N PHE A 6 4.47 -35.36 -23.23
CA PHE A 6 5.24 -34.17 -22.88
C PHE A 6 4.31 -33.02 -22.47
N CYS A 7 4.75 -32.37 -21.40
CA CYS A 7 4.22 -31.17 -20.76
C CYS A 7 4.10 -29.99 -21.74
N GLY A 8 2.98 -29.27 -21.70
CA GLY A 8 2.84 -27.99 -22.39
C GLY A 8 3.49 -26.87 -21.59
N THR A 9 4.56 -26.31 -22.12
CA THR A 9 5.18 -25.08 -21.60
C THR A 9 4.32 -23.87 -21.97
N ALA A 10 3.63 -23.30 -20.98
CA ALA A 10 3.06 -21.97 -21.09
C ALA A 10 4.20 -20.94 -21.06
N HIS A 11 4.43 -20.26 -22.18
CA HIS A 11 5.41 -19.20 -22.28
C HIS A 11 4.85 -17.92 -21.64
N ALA A 12 5.38 -17.55 -20.47
CA ALA A 12 5.21 -16.22 -19.91
C ALA A 12 6.22 -15.28 -20.57
N GLN A 13 5.73 -14.30 -21.32
CA GLN A 13 6.56 -13.20 -21.85
C GLN A 13 6.70 -12.15 -20.74
N SER A 14 7.95 -11.90 -20.32
CA SER A 14 8.30 -10.88 -19.34
C SER A 14 8.15 -9.49 -19.92
N ILE A 15 7.30 -8.66 -19.31
CA ILE A 15 7.25 -7.22 -19.54
C ILE A 15 7.81 -6.55 -18.28
N ASP A 16 8.88 -5.77 -18.47
CA ASP A 16 9.61 -4.99 -17.46
C ASP A 16 8.84 -3.69 -17.17
N LEU A 17 8.63 -3.38 -15.88
CA LEU A 17 7.93 -2.19 -15.39
C LEU A 17 8.73 -1.47 -14.29
N SER A 18 10.01 -1.19 -14.55
CA SER A 18 10.85 -0.25 -13.79
C SER A 18 10.03 0.76 -12.96
N HIS A 19 9.88 0.62 -11.64
CA HIS A 19 10.96 0.62 -10.67
C HIS A 19 10.65 -0.32 -9.48
N GLY A 20 10.98 -1.59 -9.63
CA GLY A 20 11.09 -2.57 -8.54
C GLY A 20 10.07 -3.70 -8.60
N GLY A 21 10.48 -4.84 -9.19
CA GLY A 21 9.75 -6.11 -9.17
C GLY A 21 8.66 -6.26 -10.23
N GLN A 22 8.60 -7.43 -10.85
CA GLN A 22 7.49 -7.85 -11.71
C GLN A 22 6.21 -7.91 -10.88
N ILE A 23 5.14 -7.23 -11.35
CA ILE A 23 3.81 -7.39 -10.78
C ILE A 23 3.06 -8.41 -11.61
N THR A 24 2.72 -9.55 -11.01
CA THR A 24 1.90 -10.57 -11.65
C THR A 24 0.44 -10.34 -11.30
N VAL A 25 -0.41 -10.10 -12.30
CA VAL A 25 -1.85 -9.92 -12.10
C VAL A 25 -2.62 -11.09 -12.72
N THR A 26 -3.56 -11.65 -11.97
CA THR A 26 -4.49 -12.71 -12.41
C THR A 26 -5.91 -12.33 -12.05
N ALA A 27 -6.89 -12.70 -12.89
CA ALA A 27 -8.30 -12.39 -12.69
C ALA A 27 -9.18 -13.47 -13.34
N ALA A 28 -10.36 -13.72 -12.78
CA ALA A 28 -11.33 -14.69 -13.32
C ALA A 28 -12.23 -14.07 -14.40
N GLY A 29 -12.57 -12.79 -14.27
CA GLY A 29 -13.48 -12.05 -15.17
C GLY A 29 -12.79 -11.41 -16.37
N GLY A 30 -11.48 -11.61 -16.52
CA GLY A 30 -10.68 -11.07 -17.62
C GLY A 30 -10.08 -9.69 -17.35
N PHE A 31 -9.53 -9.10 -18.42
CA PHE A 31 -8.80 -7.84 -18.39
C PHE A 31 -9.37 -6.87 -19.43
N ASP A 32 -9.50 -5.61 -19.05
CA ASP A 32 -9.79 -4.49 -19.95
C ASP A 32 -8.59 -3.55 -19.99
N TRP A 33 -8.10 -3.28 -21.19
CA TRP A 33 -7.00 -2.34 -21.41
C TRP A 33 -7.54 -1.11 -22.12
N ASP A 34 -7.62 0.00 -21.38
CA ASP A 34 -7.96 1.30 -21.93
C ASP A 34 -6.68 2.11 -22.18
N GLN A 35 -6.29 2.24 -23.44
CA GLN A 35 -5.11 3.01 -23.84
C GLN A 35 -5.32 4.52 -23.73
N ASN A 36 -6.55 4.99 -23.94
CA ASN A 36 -6.89 6.41 -23.88
C ASN A 36 -6.84 6.91 -22.44
N GLN A 37 -7.33 6.10 -21.50
CA GLN A 37 -7.27 6.38 -20.07
C GLN A 37 -5.98 5.91 -19.39
N LYS A 38 -5.08 5.25 -20.14
CA LYS A 38 -3.81 4.69 -19.66
C LYS A 38 -3.97 3.84 -18.40
N LYS A 39 -4.94 2.92 -18.42
CA LYS A 39 -5.19 2.00 -17.31
C LYS A 39 -5.49 0.58 -17.80
N VAL A 40 -5.20 -0.38 -16.94
CA VAL A 40 -5.56 -1.79 -17.11
C VAL A 40 -6.44 -2.19 -15.93
N THR A 41 -7.59 -2.80 -16.21
CA THR A 41 -8.55 -3.25 -15.20
C THR A 41 -8.68 -4.76 -15.24
N ALA A 42 -8.50 -5.42 -14.10
CA ALA A 42 -8.73 -6.84 -13.91
C ALA A 42 -10.01 -7.04 -13.09
N TYR A 43 -10.90 -7.92 -13.55
CA TYR A 43 -12.22 -8.14 -12.95
C TYR A 43 -12.35 -9.53 -12.32
N ASP A 44 -13.18 -9.62 -11.28
CA ASP A 44 -13.58 -10.81 -10.54
C ASP A 44 -12.40 -11.60 -9.95
N GLN A 45 -12.29 -11.60 -8.62
CA GLN A 45 -11.21 -12.30 -7.90
C GLN A 45 -9.82 -11.89 -8.41
N ALA A 46 -9.67 -10.58 -8.67
CA ALA A 46 -8.43 -10.00 -9.15
C ALA A 46 -7.36 -10.12 -8.07
N LYS A 47 -6.19 -10.64 -8.44
CA LYS A 47 -5.03 -10.84 -7.58
C LYS A 47 -3.79 -10.24 -8.23
N ALA A 48 -3.10 -9.37 -7.52
CA ALA A 48 -1.79 -8.85 -7.88
C ALA A 48 -0.74 -9.34 -6.88
N VAL A 49 0.41 -9.77 -7.37
CA VAL A 49 1.55 -10.22 -6.56
C VAL A 49 2.77 -9.42 -6.96
N ARG A 50 3.47 -8.84 -5.99
CA ARG A 50 4.75 -8.14 -6.16
C ARG A 50 5.66 -8.55 -5.00
N GLY A 51 6.80 -9.17 -5.30
CA GLY A 51 7.68 -9.66 -4.25
C GLY A 51 6.97 -10.64 -3.31
N ASP A 52 6.96 -10.32 -2.03
CA ASP A 52 6.31 -11.05 -0.94
C ASP A 52 4.88 -10.57 -0.64
N VAL A 53 4.41 -9.52 -1.31
CA VAL A 53 3.10 -8.92 -1.08
C VAL A 53 2.09 -9.40 -2.10
N THR A 54 0.92 -9.82 -1.62
CA THR A 54 -0.23 -10.17 -2.44
C THR A 54 -1.41 -9.27 -2.11
N VAL A 55 -2.08 -8.79 -3.16
CA VAL A 55 -3.32 -8.00 -3.08
C VAL A 55 -4.42 -8.77 -3.79
N THR A 56 -5.52 -9.04 -3.12
CA THR A 56 -6.75 -9.58 -3.72
C THR A 56 -7.90 -8.60 -3.58
N ALA A 57 -8.76 -8.52 -4.59
CA ALA A 57 -9.96 -7.70 -4.59
C ALA A 57 -10.97 -8.18 -5.64
N ASP A 58 -12.18 -7.62 -5.62
CA ASP A 58 -13.16 -7.85 -6.69
C ASP A 58 -12.68 -7.23 -8.01
N LYS A 59 -12.00 -6.09 -7.94
CA LYS A 59 -11.43 -5.38 -9.09
C LYS A 59 -10.08 -4.76 -8.77
N LEU A 60 -9.11 -4.93 -9.67
CA LEU A 60 -7.81 -4.26 -9.63
C LEU A 60 -7.66 -3.32 -10.83
N ILE A 61 -7.19 -2.10 -10.60
CA ILE A 61 -6.95 -1.09 -11.65
C ILE A 61 -5.50 -0.62 -11.53
N ALA A 62 -4.71 -0.84 -12.57
CA ALA A 62 -3.36 -0.33 -12.66
C ALA A 62 -3.32 0.85 -13.64
N TYR A 63 -2.82 2.00 -13.20
CA TYR A 63 -2.59 3.16 -14.05
C TYR A 63 -1.13 3.19 -14.46
N TYR A 64 -0.91 3.37 -15.76
CA TYR A 64 0.43 3.39 -16.33
C TYR A 64 0.70 4.68 -17.10
N ARG A 65 1.98 4.99 -17.30
CA ARG A 65 2.44 6.12 -18.10
C ARG A 65 3.71 5.73 -18.84
N LYS A 66 4.06 6.49 -19.88
CA LYS A 66 5.36 6.31 -20.54
C LYS A 66 6.46 6.67 -19.55
N LYS A 67 7.41 5.77 -19.34
CA LYS A 67 8.56 5.99 -18.47
C LYS A 67 9.34 7.20 -18.96
N ALA A 68 9.56 8.17 -18.07
CA ALA A 68 10.45 9.28 -18.35
C ALA A 68 11.89 8.75 -18.45
N ALA A 69 12.66 9.26 -19.42
CA ALA A 69 14.10 9.00 -19.43
C ALA A 69 14.70 9.60 -18.14
N PRO A 70 15.63 8.92 -17.46
CA PRO A 70 16.28 9.48 -16.28
C PRO A 70 16.96 10.80 -16.66
N ASP A 71 16.66 11.87 -15.92
CA ASP A 71 17.31 13.16 -16.05
C ASP A 71 18.81 12.98 -15.79
N GLY A 72 19.61 13.15 -16.84
CA GLY A 72 21.07 12.94 -16.77
C GLY A 72 21.75 12.43 -18.04
N THR A 73 21.04 12.30 -19.16
CA THR A 73 21.73 12.08 -20.46
C THR A 73 22.06 13.47 -21.03
N PRO A 74 23.34 13.88 -21.16
CA PRO A 74 23.66 15.09 -21.90
C PRO A 74 23.11 14.91 -23.32
N ALA A 75 22.35 15.90 -23.79
CA ALA A 75 21.99 15.95 -25.20
C ALA A 75 23.27 15.76 -26.04
N PRO A 76 23.28 14.89 -27.06
CA PRO A 76 24.43 14.76 -27.92
C PRO A 76 24.75 16.14 -28.49
N ALA A 77 26.00 16.58 -28.28
CA ALA A 77 26.50 17.84 -28.79
C ALA A 77 26.13 17.93 -30.27
N GLN A 78 25.36 18.96 -30.63
CA GLN A 78 25.12 19.33 -32.02
C GLN A 78 26.50 19.58 -32.65
N GLY A 79 26.92 18.64 -33.49
CA GLY A 79 28.12 18.80 -34.29
C GLY A 79 27.99 20.04 -35.16
N ASP A 80 29.06 20.84 -35.17
CA ASP A 80 29.23 22.00 -36.04
C ASP A 80 28.80 21.68 -37.48
N ALA A 81 27.76 22.38 -37.94
CA ALA A 81 27.46 22.48 -39.36
C ALA A 81 28.15 23.74 -39.89
N PRO A 82 28.95 23.65 -40.98
CA PRO A 82 29.61 24.81 -41.54
C PRO A 82 28.60 25.74 -42.22
N ALA A 83 28.83 27.04 -42.04
CA ALA A 83 28.10 28.11 -42.69
C ALA A 83 28.20 28.01 -44.22
N GLY A 84 27.06 28.07 -44.91
CA GLY A 84 26.99 28.06 -46.37
C GLY A 84 25.70 28.71 -46.87
N ALA A 85 25.79 30.02 -47.11
CA ALA A 85 25.08 30.83 -48.11
C ALA A 85 23.54 30.74 -48.24
N VAL A 86 22.94 31.89 -47.95
CA VAL A 86 21.62 32.37 -48.39
C VAL A 86 21.53 32.53 -49.92
N THR A 87 20.35 32.26 -50.50
CA THR A 87 19.61 33.13 -51.46
C THR A 87 18.34 32.40 -51.92
N GLY A 88 17.16 32.83 -51.46
CA GLY A 88 16.12 33.43 -52.33
C GLY A 88 15.02 32.40 -52.67
N THR A 89 13.73 32.67 -52.90
CA THR A 89 12.85 33.85 -52.93
C THR A 89 11.41 33.27 -53.10
N THR A 90 10.37 33.98 -52.62
CA THR A 90 8.92 33.93 -53.04
C THR A 90 8.11 32.63 -52.85
N ALA A 91 7.06 32.59 -52.02
CA ALA A 91 5.70 33.19 -52.13
C ALA A 91 4.67 32.33 -52.90
N SER A 92 3.64 31.89 -52.16
CA SER A 92 2.20 31.75 -52.46
C SER A 92 1.71 31.16 -53.80
N ALA A 93 0.89 30.10 -53.74
CA ALA A 93 -0.56 30.13 -54.02
C ALA A 93 -1.17 28.73 -54.35
N LYS A 94 -2.31 28.44 -53.72
CA LYS A 94 -3.43 27.56 -54.16
C LYS A 94 -4.47 28.52 -54.83
N PRO A 95 -5.34 28.18 -55.82
CA PRO A 95 -6.30 27.05 -55.78
C PRO A 95 -6.73 26.41 -57.12
N GLY A 96 -7.43 25.28 -57.01
CA GLY A 96 -8.19 24.66 -58.10
C GLY A 96 -9.13 23.60 -57.55
N SER A 97 -10.41 23.94 -57.48
CA SER A 97 -11.56 23.06 -57.30
C SER A 97 -11.74 22.16 -58.54
N ASP A 98 -12.26 20.95 -58.34
CA ASP A 98 -13.48 20.50 -59.04
C ASP A 98 -13.97 19.17 -58.45
N ALA A 99 -15.29 19.11 -58.29
CA ALA A 99 -16.04 18.03 -57.69
C ALA A 99 -16.75 17.22 -58.80
N VAL A 100 -16.77 15.88 -58.71
CA VAL A 100 -17.87 15.05 -59.23
C VAL A 100 -17.96 13.76 -58.40
N ALA A 101 -19.12 13.53 -57.77
CA ALA A 101 -19.63 12.22 -57.33
C ALA A 101 -20.45 11.60 -58.48
N PRO A 102 -20.69 10.26 -58.50
CA PRO A 102 -22.02 9.81 -58.06
C PRO A 102 -22.10 8.42 -57.38
N THR A 103 -22.99 8.36 -56.39
CA THR A 103 -23.97 7.33 -55.97
C THR A 103 -23.85 5.85 -56.39
N GLY A 104 -24.08 4.95 -55.41
CA GLY A 104 -24.72 3.64 -55.61
C GLY A 104 -24.50 2.61 -54.48
N GLN A 105 -25.54 2.29 -53.71
CA GLN A 105 -25.62 1.22 -52.67
C GLN A 105 -26.61 0.12 -53.13
N PRO A 106 -26.84 -0.96 -52.36
CA PRO A 106 -26.24 -2.32 -52.39
C PRO A 106 -27.13 -3.36 -53.13
N PRO A 107 -26.80 -4.68 -53.10
CA PRO A 107 -27.57 -5.57 -52.21
C PRO A 107 -26.80 -6.79 -51.61
N ALA A 108 -27.38 -7.36 -50.55
CA ALA A 108 -27.20 -8.76 -50.08
C ALA A 108 -28.50 -9.54 -50.38
N PRO A 109 -28.58 -10.91 -50.43
CA PRO A 109 -28.45 -11.78 -49.24
C PRO A 109 -28.00 -13.27 -49.43
N ALA A 110 -27.81 -13.97 -48.28
CA ALA A 110 -27.83 -15.44 -47.98
C ALA A 110 -26.69 -16.34 -48.54
N SER A 111 -26.14 -17.38 -47.88
CA SER A 111 -26.57 -18.30 -46.80
C SER A 111 -25.36 -19.11 -46.21
N THR A 112 -25.48 -19.60 -44.96
CA THR A 112 -24.59 -20.49 -44.15
C THR A 112 -24.37 -21.90 -44.76
N PRO A 113 -23.41 -22.80 -44.33
CA PRO A 113 -23.08 -23.20 -42.93
C PRO A 113 -21.57 -23.49 -42.59
N ALA A 114 -21.27 -23.68 -41.30
CA ALA A 114 -19.98 -24.17 -40.74
C ALA A 114 -19.75 -25.69 -40.99
N PRO A 115 -18.54 -26.31 -40.86
CA PRO A 115 -17.82 -26.44 -39.58
C PRO A 115 -16.25 -26.54 -39.60
N ALA A 116 -15.67 -26.42 -38.40
CA ALA A 116 -14.49 -27.11 -37.82
C ALA A 116 -13.06 -27.04 -38.45
N ASP A 117 -12.14 -26.48 -37.64
CA ASP A 117 -10.77 -26.91 -37.30
C ASP A 117 -9.81 -27.50 -38.35
N ALA A 118 -8.73 -26.74 -38.65
CA ALA A 118 -7.40 -27.32 -38.92
C ALA A 118 -6.25 -26.33 -38.63
N LYS A 119 -5.25 -26.87 -37.92
CA LYS A 119 -4.01 -26.35 -37.30
C LYS A 119 -3.01 -25.60 -38.23
N PRO A 120 -2.14 -24.70 -37.71
CA PRO A 120 -1.36 -23.75 -38.51
C PRO A 120 -0.04 -24.33 -39.07
N ALA A 121 0.40 -23.75 -40.20
CA ALA A 121 1.71 -23.99 -40.80
C ALA A 121 2.75 -22.98 -40.29
N ASN A 122 3.90 -23.52 -39.87
CA ASN A 122 5.11 -22.81 -39.45
C ASN A 122 5.62 -21.80 -40.50
N GLY A 123 5.80 -20.55 -40.09
CA GLY A 123 6.66 -19.56 -40.72
C GLY A 123 7.67 -19.05 -39.71
N LYS A 124 8.96 -19.28 -39.99
CA LYS A 124 10.13 -19.03 -39.15
C LYS A 124 10.49 -17.54 -39.14
N THR A 125 11.02 -17.11 -38.01
CA THR A 125 11.47 -15.78 -37.59
C THR A 125 12.51 -15.11 -38.52
N GLU A 126 12.26 -13.85 -38.86
CA GLU A 126 13.26 -12.80 -39.09
C GLU A 126 12.75 -11.62 -38.22
N GLY A 127 13.45 -11.18 -37.18
CA GLY A 127 14.75 -10.54 -37.29
C GLY A 127 14.54 -9.03 -37.33
N GLY A 128 14.02 -8.47 -36.25
CA GLY A 128 13.84 -7.03 -36.08
C GLY A 128 13.79 -6.70 -34.60
N ASP A 129 14.93 -6.30 -34.04
CA ASP A 129 14.97 -5.56 -32.78
C ASP A 129 14.42 -4.15 -33.03
N PRO A 130 13.40 -3.69 -32.28
CA PRO A 130 13.15 -2.29 -32.09
C PRO A 130 13.50 -1.96 -30.63
N ASP A 131 14.77 -1.67 -30.36
CA ASP A 131 15.09 -0.90 -29.17
C ASP A 131 14.30 0.42 -29.22
N SER A 132 13.57 0.69 -28.12
CA SER A 132 12.91 1.98 -27.79
C SER A 132 11.51 2.27 -28.35
N SER A 133 10.52 1.41 -28.07
CA SER A 133 9.12 1.84 -27.98
C SER A 133 8.71 2.13 -26.53
N GLY A 134 9.17 3.27 -25.99
CA GLY A 134 8.67 3.91 -24.76
C GLY A 134 8.05 3.00 -23.69
N ALA A 135 8.89 2.27 -22.94
CA ALA A 135 8.46 1.39 -21.86
C ALA A 135 7.45 2.13 -20.96
N ASN A 136 6.27 1.52 -20.73
CA ASN A 136 5.29 2.09 -19.82
C ASN A 136 5.57 1.57 -18.40
N GLU A 137 5.49 2.45 -17.40
CA GLU A 137 5.58 2.10 -15.98
C GLU A 137 4.20 2.22 -15.33
N ILE A 138 3.89 1.33 -14.37
CA ILE A 138 2.73 1.51 -13.47
C ILE A 138 3.18 2.47 -12.38
N TYR A 139 2.39 3.51 -12.12
CA TYR A 139 2.65 4.47 -11.05
C TYR A 139 1.58 4.45 -9.96
N ARG A 140 0.43 3.83 -10.22
CA ARG A 140 -0.67 3.71 -9.25
C ARG A 140 -1.43 2.41 -9.42
N LEU A 141 -1.75 1.78 -8.30
CA LEU A 141 -2.60 0.59 -8.22
C LEU A 141 -3.81 0.89 -7.34
N GLU A 142 -5.00 0.52 -7.80
CA GLU A 142 -6.23 0.54 -7.00
C GLU A 142 -6.81 -0.86 -6.87
N ALA A 143 -7.22 -1.21 -5.67
CA ALA A 143 -7.98 -2.41 -5.35
C ALA A 143 -9.36 -1.99 -4.83
N VAL A 144 -10.42 -2.59 -5.36
CA VAL A 144 -11.81 -2.23 -5.03
C VAL A 144 -12.62 -3.49 -4.77
N GLY A 145 -13.34 -3.51 -3.65
CA GLY A 145 -14.19 -4.61 -3.21
C GLY A 145 -13.39 -5.70 -2.52
N HIS A 146 -13.80 -6.10 -1.31
CA HIS A 146 -13.20 -7.17 -0.51
C HIS A 146 -11.67 -7.16 -0.54
N VAL A 147 -11.07 -5.98 -0.34
CA VAL A 147 -9.62 -5.82 -0.46
C VAL A 147 -8.96 -6.57 0.68
N HIS A 148 -8.02 -7.43 0.31
CA HIS A 148 -7.14 -8.13 1.24
C HIS A 148 -5.70 -8.03 0.73
N ILE A 149 -4.85 -7.39 1.53
CA ILE A 149 -3.43 -7.18 1.25
C ILE A 149 -2.66 -7.97 2.29
N TYR A 150 -1.77 -8.86 1.88
CA TYR A 150 -1.09 -9.73 2.82
C TYR A 150 0.34 -10.06 2.41
N THR A 151 1.16 -10.31 3.43
CA THR A 151 2.50 -10.89 3.35
C THR A 151 2.50 -12.26 4.02
N GLN A 152 3.68 -12.83 4.26
CA GLN A 152 3.80 -14.04 5.07
C GLN A 152 3.31 -13.83 6.53
N THR A 153 3.50 -12.64 7.09
CA THR A 153 3.25 -12.34 8.50
C THR A 153 2.06 -11.43 8.74
N ASP A 154 1.74 -10.57 7.77
CA ASP A 154 0.81 -9.48 7.95
C ASP A 154 -0.38 -9.61 7.01
N GLN A 155 -1.56 -9.21 7.50
CA GLN A 155 -2.82 -9.37 6.80
C GLN A 155 -3.66 -8.10 7.00
N GLY A 156 -4.05 -7.44 5.91
CA GLY A 156 -4.78 -6.17 5.92
C GLY A 156 -6.06 -6.25 5.11
N TRP A 157 -7.18 -5.76 5.66
CA TRP A 157 -8.50 -5.81 5.05
C TRP A 157 -9.11 -4.43 4.92
N GLY A 158 -9.85 -4.21 3.83
CA GLY A 158 -10.61 -2.98 3.57
C GLY A 158 -11.57 -3.14 2.39
N ASP A 159 -12.28 -2.05 2.05
CA ASP A 159 -13.19 -2.04 0.89
C ASP A 159 -12.50 -1.46 -0.35
N LYS A 160 -11.52 -0.57 -0.14
CA LYS A 160 -10.70 0.02 -1.19
C LYS A 160 -9.27 0.24 -0.70
N ALA A 161 -8.30 -0.01 -1.56
CA ALA A 161 -6.91 0.39 -1.34
C ALA A 161 -6.37 1.12 -2.58
N VAL A 162 -5.61 2.18 -2.36
CA VAL A 162 -4.90 2.92 -3.40
C VAL A 162 -3.44 2.98 -3.01
N TYR A 163 -2.56 2.49 -3.88
CA TYR A 163 -1.13 2.61 -3.72
C TYR A 163 -0.58 3.51 -4.82
N ASP A 164 -0.02 4.65 -4.41
CA ASP A 164 0.71 5.57 -5.27
C ASP A 164 2.20 5.25 -5.15
N MET A 165 2.81 4.78 -6.25
CA MET A 165 4.20 4.32 -6.29
C MET A 165 5.18 5.49 -6.32
N ASP A 166 4.79 6.64 -6.87
CA ASP A 166 5.62 7.83 -6.93
C ASP A 166 5.77 8.45 -5.54
N GLN A 167 4.66 8.54 -4.81
CA GLN A 167 4.64 9.06 -3.44
C GLN A 167 5.00 7.99 -2.40
N ALA A 168 4.96 6.72 -2.80
CA ALA A 168 5.13 5.57 -1.93
C ALA A 168 4.11 5.57 -0.77
N VAL A 169 2.85 5.89 -1.09
CA VAL A 169 1.74 6.00 -0.14
C VAL A 169 0.67 4.96 -0.44
N LEU A 170 0.35 4.14 0.56
CA LEU A 170 -0.80 3.25 0.56
C LEU A 170 -1.92 3.88 1.40
N VAL A 171 -3.12 3.99 0.85
CA VAL A 171 -4.33 4.42 1.56
C VAL A 171 -5.39 3.34 1.45
N MET A 172 -5.85 2.83 2.59
CA MET A 172 -6.95 1.88 2.71
C MET A 172 -8.16 2.55 3.36
N THR A 173 -9.34 2.28 2.81
CA THR A 173 -10.63 2.79 3.31
C THR A 173 -11.69 1.70 3.27
N GLY A 174 -12.71 1.81 4.13
CA GLY A 174 -13.82 0.87 4.17
C GLY A 174 -14.50 0.81 5.52
N LYS A 175 -15.53 -0.04 5.64
CA LYS A 175 -16.34 -0.18 6.85
C LYS A 175 -15.68 -1.04 7.94
N ALA A 176 -14.77 -1.92 7.54
CA ALA A 176 -14.15 -2.92 8.42
C ALA A 176 -12.62 -2.94 8.26
N LEU A 177 -11.98 -1.77 8.34
CA LEU A 177 -10.52 -1.69 8.22
C LEU A 177 -9.86 -2.43 9.36
N LYS A 178 -9.00 -3.38 9.01
CA LYS A 178 -8.26 -4.21 9.96
C LYS A 178 -6.88 -4.52 9.42
N LEU A 179 -5.88 -4.47 10.28
CA LEU A 179 -4.54 -5.00 10.02
C LEU A 179 -4.22 -5.98 11.15
N THR A 180 -3.78 -7.17 10.81
CA THR A 180 -3.33 -8.19 11.76
C THR A 180 -1.89 -8.50 11.47
N THR A 181 -1.07 -8.38 12.51
CA THR A 181 0.35 -8.74 12.53
C THR A 181 0.54 -9.89 13.53
N PRO A 182 1.73 -10.49 13.64
CA PRO A 182 1.97 -11.54 14.63
C PRO A 182 1.74 -11.11 16.08
N GLN A 183 1.88 -9.82 16.38
CA GLN A 183 1.82 -9.29 17.75
C GLN A 183 0.52 -8.52 18.03
N ASP A 184 -0.06 -7.88 17.01
CA ASP A 184 -1.11 -6.89 17.21
C ASP A 184 -2.22 -6.96 16.15
N ILE A 185 -3.41 -6.54 16.55
CA ILE A 185 -4.55 -6.23 15.69
C ILE A 185 -4.80 -4.72 15.72
N LEU A 186 -4.78 -4.09 14.57
CA LEU A 186 -5.14 -2.69 14.36
C LEU A 186 -6.48 -2.58 13.67
N THR A 187 -7.32 -1.66 14.09
CA THR A 187 -8.58 -1.28 13.42
C THR A 187 -8.71 0.23 13.33
N ALA A 188 -9.47 0.69 12.35
CA ALA A 188 -9.78 2.09 12.12
C ALA A 188 -11.16 2.20 11.44
N ARG A 189 -11.84 3.33 11.58
CA ARG A 189 -13.15 3.56 10.95
C ARG A 189 -13.04 4.27 9.61
N ASP A 190 -12.13 5.24 9.49
CA ASP A 190 -12.13 6.18 8.37
C ASP A 190 -11.05 5.81 7.34
N SER A 191 -9.79 5.70 7.79
CA SER A 191 -8.67 5.30 6.92
C SER A 191 -7.54 4.62 7.68
N MET A 192 -6.80 3.80 6.96
CA MET A 192 -5.44 3.37 7.32
C MET A 192 -4.49 3.81 6.21
N GLU A 193 -3.44 4.52 6.57
CA GLU A 193 -2.46 5.05 5.63
C GLU A 193 -1.07 4.56 6.00
N TYR A 194 -0.26 4.30 4.99
CA TYR A 194 1.14 3.94 5.15
C TYR A 194 2.00 4.74 4.18
N TYR A 195 2.96 5.46 4.74
CA TYR A 195 3.91 6.32 4.04
C TYR A 195 5.28 5.63 4.10
N SER A 196 5.63 4.85 3.08
CA SER A 196 6.74 3.90 3.19
C SER A 196 8.12 4.56 3.27
N GLN A 197 8.30 5.69 2.57
CA GLN A 197 9.53 6.48 2.64
C GLN A 197 9.76 7.06 4.04
N GLN A 198 8.70 7.56 4.67
CA GLN A 198 8.76 8.16 6.01
C GLN A 198 8.64 7.12 7.13
N ARG A 199 8.23 5.88 6.81
CA ARG A 199 7.96 4.80 7.77
C ARG A 199 6.89 5.19 8.79
N ILE A 200 5.84 5.84 8.29
CA ILE A 200 4.72 6.32 9.11
C ILE A 200 3.46 5.56 8.75
N SER A 201 2.81 5.00 9.76
CA SER A 201 1.47 4.39 9.66
C SER A 201 0.46 5.28 10.38
N ILE A 202 -0.68 5.58 9.77
CA ILE A 202 -1.72 6.42 10.37
C ILE A 202 -3.07 5.70 10.32
N GLY A 203 -3.67 5.46 11.48
CA GLY A 203 -5.07 5.03 11.60
C GLY A 203 -5.96 6.20 11.99
N ARG A 204 -7.08 6.39 11.29
CA ARG A 204 -8.04 7.48 11.55
C ARG A 204 -9.45 6.97 11.83
N GLY A 205 -10.12 7.65 12.75
CA GLY A 205 -11.49 7.37 13.14
C GLY A 205 -11.53 6.22 14.15
N ASN A 206 -11.40 6.54 15.44
CA ASN A 206 -11.36 5.55 16.52
C ASN A 206 -10.35 4.42 16.26
N ALA A 207 -9.13 4.81 15.89
CA ALA A 207 -8.04 3.88 15.66
C ALA A 207 -7.75 3.12 16.95
N THR A 208 -7.74 1.79 16.87
CA THR A 208 -7.57 0.89 18.01
C THR A 208 -6.45 -0.10 17.70
N VAL A 209 -5.46 -0.19 18.58
CA VAL A 209 -4.44 -1.25 18.60
C VAL A 209 -4.78 -2.19 19.75
N THR A 210 -4.85 -3.50 19.49
CA THR A 210 -4.97 -4.55 20.51
C THR A 210 -3.78 -5.47 20.39
N THR A 211 -3.00 -5.58 21.45
CA THR A 211 -1.85 -6.49 21.52
C THR A 211 -2.31 -7.90 21.88
N ASN A 212 -1.48 -8.90 21.57
CA ASN A 212 -1.75 -10.33 21.86
C ASN A 212 -2.11 -10.62 23.33
N ASP A 213 -1.63 -9.81 24.27
CA ASP A 213 -1.93 -9.90 25.70
C ASP A 213 -3.18 -9.09 26.11
N ASN A 214 -4.01 -8.71 25.14
CA ASN A 214 -5.27 -7.97 25.29
C ASN A 214 -5.14 -6.54 25.84
N ARG A 215 -3.93 -5.98 25.90
CA ARG A 215 -3.78 -4.53 26.10
C ARG A 215 -4.36 -3.79 24.90
N GLN A 216 -4.92 -2.62 25.15
CA GLN A 216 -5.56 -1.82 24.11
C GLN A 216 -5.13 -0.36 24.19
N ILE A 217 -4.92 0.25 23.03
CA ILE A 217 -4.69 1.68 22.85
C ILE A 217 -5.68 2.19 21.81
N ARG A 218 -6.47 3.20 22.16
CA ARG A 218 -7.49 3.79 21.29
C ARG A 218 -7.33 5.30 21.25
N ALA A 219 -7.58 5.89 20.09
CA ALA A 219 -7.60 7.34 19.90
C ALA A 219 -8.38 7.70 18.63
N ASP A 220 -8.70 8.98 18.45
CA ASP A 220 -9.27 9.46 17.19
C ASP A 220 -8.28 9.26 16.03
N VAL A 221 -7.00 9.50 16.30
CA VAL A 221 -5.88 9.24 15.37
C VAL A 221 -4.72 8.57 16.10
N LEU A 222 -4.21 7.47 15.54
CA LEU A 222 -2.95 6.85 15.94
C LEU A 222 -1.92 7.00 14.83
N VAL A 223 -0.72 7.45 15.18
CA VAL A 223 0.43 7.59 14.26
C VAL A 223 1.57 6.71 14.78
N GLY A 224 1.87 5.63 14.07
CA GLY A 224 2.99 4.75 14.34
C GLY A 224 4.22 5.13 13.49
N TYR A 225 5.40 5.05 14.09
CA TYR A 225 6.70 5.20 13.44
C TYR A 225 7.42 3.85 13.56
N SER A 226 7.83 3.27 12.44
CA SER A 226 8.63 2.04 12.45
C SER A 226 10.13 2.34 12.36
N ALA A 227 10.91 1.52 13.05
CA ALA A 227 12.36 1.57 13.02
C ALA A 227 12.87 1.25 11.60
N PRO A 228 14.07 1.76 11.24
CA PRO A 228 14.78 1.23 10.09
C PRO A 228 14.94 -0.29 10.19
N PRO A 229 14.86 -1.03 9.05
CA PRO A 229 15.26 -2.42 9.05
C PRO A 229 16.70 -2.52 9.56
N ASP A 230 16.93 -3.41 10.52
CA ASP A 230 18.26 -3.64 11.10
C ASP A 230 19.25 -4.00 9.97
N GLN A 231 20.26 -3.16 9.76
CA GLN A 231 21.39 -3.48 8.88
C GLN A 231 22.37 -4.49 9.51
N SER A 232 22.08 -4.99 10.73
CA SER A 232 22.99 -5.80 11.54
C SER A 232 22.60 -7.28 11.65
N ALA A 233 21.99 -7.84 10.60
CA ALA A 233 22.00 -9.28 10.39
C ALA A 233 22.51 -9.57 8.97
N GLN A 234 23.83 -9.48 8.80
CA GLN A 234 24.51 -10.17 7.71
C GLN A 234 24.65 -11.64 8.10
N PRO A 235 24.00 -12.60 7.41
CA PRO A 235 24.63 -13.88 7.21
C PRO A 235 25.85 -13.64 6.33
N ALA A 236 27.02 -14.07 6.80
CA ALA A 236 28.17 -14.21 5.92
C ALA A 236 27.79 -15.16 4.77
N ASP A 237 28.23 -14.79 3.57
CA ASP A 237 28.16 -15.53 2.31
C ASP A 237 26.81 -15.63 1.58
N GLN A 238 26.54 -14.58 0.77
CA GLN A 238 26.23 -14.73 -0.66
C GLN A 238 26.22 -13.37 -1.39
N LYS A 239 27.05 -13.24 -2.43
CA LYS A 239 27.03 -12.14 -3.41
C LYS A 239 26.03 -12.45 -4.53
N LYS A 240 25.36 -11.39 -5.02
CA LYS A 240 24.43 -11.27 -6.18
C LYS A 240 22.95 -11.44 -5.78
N ASP A 241 22.04 -10.48 -5.90
CA ASP A 241 21.97 -9.22 -6.65
C ASP A 241 21.39 -8.09 -5.77
N ALA A 242 22.04 -6.93 -5.79
CA ALA A 242 21.60 -5.76 -5.04
C ALA A 242 20.50 -5.03 -5.81
N ASN A 243 19.25 -5.27 -5.45
CA ASN A 243 18.21 -4.25 -5.53
C ASN A 243 17.41 -4.24 -4.22
N GLN A 244 18.10 -3.92 -3.13
CA GLN A 244 17.47 -3.63 -1.84
C GLN A 244 17.14 -2.14 -1.76
N ASN A 245 16.09 -1.76 -2.49
CA ASN A 245 15.22 -0.65 -2.13
C ASN A 245 13.80 -1.18 -2.25
N SER A 246 13.45 -2.09 -1.33
CA SER A 246 12.10 -2.59 -1.19
C SER A 246 11.23 -1.48 -0.62
N SER A 247 10.73 -0.61 -1.49
CA SER A 247 9.72 0.41 -1.20
C SER A 247 8.30 -0.20 -1.10
N ASP A 248 8.21 -1.51 -0.87
CA ASP A 248 6.96 -2.23 -0.78
C ASP A 248 6.24 -1.88 0.54
N PRO A 249 5.04 -1.30 0.48
CA PRO A 249 4.36 -0.73 1.64
C PRO A 249 4.00 -1.76 2.71
N LEU A 250 3.89 -3.05 2.36
CA LEU A 250 3.53 -4.09 3.34
C LEU A 250 4.69 -4.95 3.80
N ALA A 251 5.73 -5.14 2.98
CA ALA A 251 6.94 -5.86 3.40
C ALA A 251 7.65 -5.15 4.58
N ASN A 252 7.52 -3.82 4.65
CA ASN A 252 8.06 -2.99 5.75
C ASN A 252 6.96 -2.46 6.69
N GLY A 253 5.70 -2.83 6.46
CA GLY A 253 4.53 -2.28 7.16
C GLY A 253 4.44 -2.66 8.64
N SER A 254 5.03 -3.80 9.02
CA SER A 254 5.07 -4.33 10.38
C SER A 254 6.44 -4.21 11.07
N GLY A 255 7.36 -3.45 10.48
CA GLY A 255 8.69 -3.22 11.06
C GLY A 255 8.59 -2.77 12.53
N LYS A 256 9.58 -3.15 13.34
CA LYS A 256 9.64 -2.88 14.79
C LYS A 256 9.18 -1.44 15.09
N LEU A 257 8.07 -1.30 15.83
CA LEU A 257 7.53 0.02 16.18
C LEU A 257 8.48 0.75 17.12
N GLU A 258 8.91 1.94 16.72
CA GLU A 258 9.76 2.82 17.53
C GLU A 258 8.91 3.69 18.46
N LYS A 259 7.79 4.19 17.95
CA LYS A 259 6.96 5.17 18.65
C LYS A 259 5.53 5.17 18.12
N VAL A 260 4.58 5.41 19.01
CA VAL A 260 3.17 5.64 18.68
C VAL A 260 2.70 6.94 19.31
N ASN A 261 2.19 7.85 18.49
CA ASN A 261 1.51 9.05 18.96
C ASN A 261 0.00 8.86 18.87
N ALA A 262 -0.71 9.22 19.93
CA ALA A 262 -2.17 9.14 20.04
C ALA A 262 -2.77 10.54 20.21
N PHE A 263 -3.81 10.84 19.43
CA PHE A 263 -4.46 12.15 19.42
C PHE A 263 -5.98 12.00 19.51
N GLY A 264 -6.58 12.74 20.44
CA GLY A 264 -8.02 12.79 20.65
C GLY A 264 -8.54 11.54 21.34
N HIS A 265 -9.34 11.72 22.40
CA HIS A 265 -10.00 10.63 23.15
C HIS A 265 -9.09 9.43 23.40
N VAL A 266 -7.88 9.69 23.89
CA VAL A 266 -6.92 8.63 24.16
C VAL A 266 -7.47 7.76 25.29
N TRP A 267 -7.55 6.46 25.03
CA TRP A 267 -8.00 5.47 25.99
C TRP A 267 -7.04 4.29 25.94
N VAL A 268 -6.44 3.96 27.08
CA VAL A 268 -5.48 2.88 27.23
C VAL A 268 -5.99 1.91 28.28
N ARG A 269 -5.99 0.63 27.96
CA ARG A 269 -6.28 -0.45 28.90
C ARG A 269 -5.05 -1.34 29.05
N THR A 270 -4.62 -1.47 30.30
CA THR A 270 -3.62 -2.45 30.72
C THR A 270 -4.30 -3.65 31.37
N GLN A 271 -3.51 -4.57 31.91
CA GLN A 271 -4.02 -5.70 32.69
C GLN A 271 -4.70 -5.25 33.99
N THR A 272 -4.29 -4.12 34.57
CA THR A 272 -4.72 -3.67 35.90
C THR A 272 -5.57 -2.41 35.87
N GLU A 273 -5.44 -1.58 34.83
CA GLU A 273 -5.93 -0.20 34.82
C GLU A 273 -6.52 0.22 33.48
N THR A 274 -7.38 1.23 33.55
CA THR A 274 -7.81 2.01 32.39
C THR A 274 -7.37 3.46 32.58
N VAL A 275 -6.75 4.03 31.56
CA VAL A 275 -6.27 5.42 31.56
C VAL A 275 -6.83 6.16 30.36
N THR A 276 -7.42 7.33 30.59
CA THR A 276 -7.91 8.22 29.53
C THR A 276 -7.15 9.53 29.50
N GLY A 277 -7.19 10.24 28.36
CA GLY A 277 -6.68 11.60 28.23
C GLY A 277 -6.82 12.16 26.81
N ASP A 278 -6.22 13.33 26.55
CA ASP A 278 -6.37 14.01 25.26
C ASP A 278 -5.31 13.61 24.23
N ARG A 279 -4.07 13.38 24.68
CA ARG A 279 -2.92 13.02 23.83
C ARG A 279 -2.01 12.02 24.54
N GLY A 280 -1.36 11.15 23.78
CA GLY A 280 -0.44 10.16 24.30
C GLY A 280 0.77 9.94 23.41
N VAL A 281 1.88 9.55 24.00
CA VAL A 281 3.05 9.02 23.28
C VAL A 281 3.47 7.72 23.94
N TYR A 282 3.65 6.66 23.16
CA TYR A 282 4.12 5.36 23.61
C TYR A 282 5.40 4.97 22.89
N VAL A 283 6.37 4.43 23.62
CA VAL A 283 7.65 3.93 23.09
C VAL A 283 7.76 2.44 23.45
N PRO A 284 7.49 1.53 22.49
CA PRO A 284 7.48 0.08 22.73
C PRO A 284 8.76 -0.46 23.36
N ASP A 285 9.92 0.03 22.93
CA ASP A 285 11.24 -0.40 23.43
C ASP A 285 11.41 -0.22 24.95
N THR A 286 10.82 0.84 25.50
CA THR A 286 10.88 1.11 26.95
C THR A 286 9.64 0.61 27.69
N GLY A 287 8.58 0.26 26.95
CA GLY A 287 7.27 0.01 27.50
C GLY A 287 6.59 1.23 28.10
N ILE A 288 7.10 2.45 27.91
CA ILE A 288 6.55 3.64 28.57
C ILE A 288 5.56 4.38 27.66
N ALA A 289 4.35 4.61 28.16
CA ALA A 289 3.38 5.53 27.59
C ALA A 289 3.23 6.76 28.48
N ARG A 290 3.21 7.94 27.89
CA ARG A 290 2.90 9.21 28.58
C ARG A 290 1.63 9.79 28.01
N ILE A 291 0.60 9.94 28.84
CA ILE A 291 -0.69 10.51 28.48
C ILE A 291 -0.82 11.88 29.14
N VAL A 292 -1.40 12.84 28.43
CA VAL A 292 -1.56 14.21 28.90
C VAL A 292 -2.92 14.79 28.53
N GLY A 293 -3.39 15.73 29.35
CA GLY A 293 -4.67 16.42 29.18
C GLY A 293 -5.84 15.57 29.68
N ASN A 294 -6.64 16.14 30.59
CA ASN A 294 -7.82 15.51 31.20
C ASN A 294 -7.60 14.05 31.60
N VAL A 295 -6.50 13.75 32.29
CA VAL A 295 -6.11 12.37 32.54
C VAL A 295 -6.94 11.77 33.66
N HIS A 296 -7.56 10.62 33.40
CA HIS A 296 -8.28 9.83 34.40
C HIS A 296 -7.74 8.41 34.43
N ILE A 297 -7.35 7.94 35.61
CA ILE A 297 -6.91 6.56 35.86
C ILE A 297 -7.98 5.87 36.71
N THR A 298 -8.44 4.71 36.28
CA THR A 298 -9.35 3.84 37.04
C THR A 298 -8.65 2.51 37.34
N ARG A 299 -8.54 2.16 38.63
CA ARG A 299 -7.98 0.90 39.14
C ARG A 299 -8.98 0.27 40.11
N GLY A 300 -9.77 -0.68 39.63
CA GLY A 300 -10.88 -1.24 40.40
C GLY A 300 -11.85 -0.13 40.85
N PRO A 301 -12.15 0.01 42.16
CA PRO A 301 -13.03 1.07 42.66
C PRO A 301 -12.35 2.45 42.74
N ASN A 302 -11.01 2.52 42.59
CA ASN A 302 -10.25 3.74 42.80
C ASN A 302 -10.16 4.55 41.50
N GLN A 303 -10.34 5.87 41.63
CA GLN A 303 -10.28 6.80 40.51
C GLN A 303 -9.36 7.97 40.85
N ILE A 304 -8.43 8.27 39.94
CA ILE A 304 -7.45 9.35 40.10
C ILE A 304 -7.49 10.22 38.85
N GLN A 305 -7.43 11.53 39.04
CA GLN A 305 -7.55 12.54 37.99
C GLN A 305 -6.38 13.52 38.07
N GLY A 306 -5.88 13.96 36.91
CA GLY A 306 -4.76 14.89 36.86
C GLY A 306 -4.39 15.35 35.46
N ALA A 307 -3.26 16.05 35.36
CA ALA A 307 -2.83 16.68 34.12
C ALA A 307 -2.06 15.75 33.17
N ALA A 308 -1.34 14.77 33.72
CA ALA A 308 -0.48 13.85 32.98
C ALA A 308 -0.28 12.54 33.74
N ALA A 309 -0.14 11.41 33.05
CA ALA A 309 0.26 10.14 33.64
C ALA A 309 1.35 9.48 32.81
N ILE A 310 2.20 8.72 33.51
CA ILE A 310 3.15 7.78 32.91
C ILE A 310 2.62 6.37 33.20
N ILE A 311 2.56 5.55 32.16
CA ILE A 311 2.12 4.16 32.23
C ILE A 311 3.30 3.31 31.82
N ASN A 312 3.66 2.35 32.65
CA ASN A 312 4.54 1.27 32.23
C ASN A 312 3.66 0.13 31.68
N MET A 313 3.66 -0.02 30.36
CA MET A 313 2.85 -1.00 29.64
C MET A 313 3.35 -2.43 29.85
N HIS A 314 4.56 -2.65 30.37
CA HIS A 314 5.06 -3.99 30.71
C HIS A 314 4.55 -4.44 32.08
N THR A 315 4.54 -3.53 33.07
CA THR A 315 4.02 -3.84 34.42
C THR A 315 2.52 -3.57 34.58
N GLY A 316 1.93 -2.83 33.65
CA GLY A 316 0.53 -2.41 33.68
C GLY A 316 0.22 -1.20 34.57
N LEU A 317 1.21 -0.68 35.30
CA LEU A 317 1.02 0.34 36.32
C LEU A 317 1.08 1.76 35.75
N ALA A 318 0.05 2.56 36.03
CA ALA A 318 0.05 3.99 35.80
C ALA A 318 0.41 4.77 37.07
N THR A 319 1.26 5.78 36.90
CA THR A 319 1.62 6.77 37.92
C THR A 319 1.18 8.14 37.42
N MET A 320 0.34 8.81 38.20
CA MET A 320 -0.03 10.20 37.92
C MET A 320 1.20 11.08 38.11
N THR A 321 1.43 11.99 37.16
CA THR A 321 2.53 12.95 37.19
C THR A 321 2.00 14.37 37.14
N GLU A 322 2.67 15.26 37.84
CA GLU A 322 2.32 16.68 37.81
C GLU A 322 2.88 17.33 36.53
N ARG A 323 2.11 18.27 35.96
CA ARG A 323 2.76 19.41 35.30
C ARG A 323 3.12 20.41 36.41
N PRO A 324 4.27 21.09 36.36
CA PRO A 324 4.57 22.16 37.31
C PRO A 324 3.37 23.10 37.47
N GLY A 325 2.81 23.20 38.68
CA GLY A 325 1.64 24.03 39.00
C GLY A 325 0.25 23.35 38.90
N SER A 326 0.15 22.05 38.61
CA SER A 326 -1.13 21.32 38.61
C SER A 326 -1.24 20.36 39.81
N ARG A 327 -2.41 20.28 40.45
CA ARG A 327 -2.67 19.35 41.56
C ARG A 327 -3.28 18.05 41.05
N VAL A 328 -2.89 16.94 41.65
CA VAL A 328 -3.54 15.64 41.47
C VAL A 328 -4.68 15.49 42.48
N SER A 329 -5.80 14.92 42.07
CA SER A 329 -6.93 14.62 42.95
C SER A 329 -7.46 13.22 42.67
N GLY A 330 -7.98 12.52 43.66
CA GLY A 330 -8.49 11.17 43.47
C GLY A 330 -9.32 10.68 44.65
N LEU A 331 -10.28 9.81 44.35
CA LEU A 331 -11.02 9.06 45.34
C LEU A 331 -10.30 7.72 45.53
N VAL A 332 -9.79 7.51 46.74
CA VAL A 332 -9.28 6.22 47.17
C VAL A 332 -10.32 5.63 48.11
N VAL A 333 -10.87 4.48 47.73
CA VAL A 333 -11.75 3.70 48.60
C VAL A 333 -10.87 2.69 49.32
N PRO A 334 -10.66 2.82 50.65
CA PRO A 334 -9.99 1.79 51.43
C PRO A 334 -10.83 0.52 51.36
N ASN A 335 -10.20 -0.61 51.07
CA ASN A 335 -10.89 -1.89 51.17
C ASN A 335 -11.27 -2.10 52.65
N SER A 336 -12.55 -1.98 52.99
CA SER A 336 -13.06 -2.51 54.25
C SER A 336 -12.96 -4.02 54.12
N GLY A 337 -11.87 -4.58 54.64
CA GLY A 337 -11.59 -6.01 54.56
C GLY A 337 -12.77 -6.84 55.05
N ASP A 338 -12.89 -8.03 54.47
CA ASP A 338 -13.76 -9.10 54.94
C ASP A 338 -13.69 -9.23 56.46
N SER A 339 -14.66 -8.62 57.14
CA SER A 339 -15.05 -8.99 58.49
C SER A 339 -16.15 -10.04 58.38
N SER A 340 -15.88 -11.15 57.70
CA SER A 340 -16.63 -12.39 57.82
C SER A 340 -15.82 -13.39 58.62
N ASP A 341 -15.44 -12.99 59.83
CA ASP A 341 -15.01 -13.90 60.87
C ASP A 341 -15.73 -13.56 62.17
N ARG A 342 -17.01 -13.97 62.25
CA ARG A 342 -17.69 -14.29 63.53
C ARG A 342 -19.06 -14.98 63.32
N LYS A 343 -19.06 -16.31 63.22
CA LYS A 343 -19.75 -17.27 64.12
C LYS A 343 -19.98 -18.61 63.45
#